data_AF-B5GK95-F1
#
_entry.id   AF-B5GK95-F1
#
_cell.length_a   1.000
_cell.length_b   1.000
_cell.length_c   1.000
_cell.angle_alpha   90.00
_cell.angle_beta   90.00
_cell.angle_gamma   90.00
#
_symmetry.space_group_name_H-M   'P 1'
#
loop_
_entity.id
_entity.type
_entity.pdbx_description
1 polymer ?
#
loop_
_entity_poly.entity_id
_entity_poly.type
_entity_poly.pdbx_seq_one_letter_code
_entity_poly.pdbx_strand_id
1 'polypeptide(L)' 'MSPQHVEILALCGAPQSVAELAAGLDLAIGVVRVLVSDLAEAELVTVTRPVPPAELPDESVLRDVIEGLRAL' A
#
# COMPACT_ATOMS: atom_id res chain seq x y z
N MET A 1 -15.49 3.89 -18.01
CA MET A 1 -15.16 2.79 -17.08
C MET A 1 -15.09 1.49 -17.84
N SER A 2 -13.90 0.88 -17.95
CA SER A 2 -13.71 -0.40 -18.64
C SER A 2 -13.89 -1.59 -17.68
N PRO A 3 -14.04 -2.84 -18.17
CA PRO A 3 -14.11 -4.02 -17.31
C PRO A 3 -12.91 -4.16 -16.37
N GLN A 4 -11.70 -3.86 -16.86
CA GLN A 4 -10.48 -3.93 -16.07
C GLN A 4 -10.48 -2.90 -14.93
N HIS A 5 -11.05 -1.72 -15.15
CA HIS A 5 -11.22 -0.71 -14.09
C HIS A 5 -12.15 -1.21 -12.97
N VAL A 6 -13.25 -1.87 -13.34
CA VAL A 6 -14.19 -2.46 -12.36
C VAL A 6 -13.52 -3.57 -11.56
N GLU A 7 -12.71 -4.40 -12.22
CA GLU A 7 -11.99 -5.50 -11.58
C GLU A 7 -10.92 -4.99 -10.61
N ILE A 8 -10.16 -3.95 -10.97
CA ILE A 8 -9.23 -3.28 -10.06
C ILE A 8 -9.97 -2.75 -8.82
N LEU A 9 -11.11 -2.10 -8.99
CA LEU A 9 -11.90 -1.58 -7.86
C LEU A 9 -12.40 -2.70 -6.94
N ALA A 10 -12.78 -3.85 -7.50
CA ALA A 10 -13.18 -5.01 -6.71
C ALA A 10 -12.02 -5.60 -5.88
N LEU A 11 -10.80 -5.55 -6.40
CA LEU A 11 -9.59 -6.03 -5.71
C LEU A 11 -9.07 -5.04 -4.64
N CYS A 12 -9.36 -3.75 -4.78
CA CYS A 12 -8.91 -2.69 -3.87
C CYS A 12 -9.78 -2.55 -2.59
N GLY A 13 -10.44 -3.62 -2.13
CA GLY A 13 -11.15 -3.63 -0.83
C GLY A 13 -10.22 -3.51 0.39
N ALA A 14 -8.93 -3.81 0.18
CA ALA A 14 -7.82 -3.51 1.08
C ALA A 14 -6.67 -2.90 0.26
N PRO A 15 -5.68 -2.24 0.89
CA PRO A 15 -4.49 -1.79 0.17
C PRO A 15 -3.84 -2.96 -0.60
N GLN A 16 -3.64 -2.76 -1.90
CA GLN A 16 -2.98 -3.71 -2.78
C GLN A 16 -1.79 -3.03 -3.46
N SER A 17 -0.69 -3.76 -3.58
CA SER A 17 0.41 -3.31 -4.43
C SER A 17 0.03 -3.43 -5.91
N VAL A 18 0.63 -2.58 -6.74
CA VAL A 18 0.42 -2.64 -8.20
C VAL A 18 0.89 -3.99 -8.77
N ALA A 19 1.86 -4.64 -8.14
CA ALA A 19 2.34 -5.96 -8.53
C ALA A 19 1.30 -7.06 -8.24
N GLU A 20 0.63 -7.02 -7.09
CA GLU A 20 -0.45 -7.95 -6.75
C GLU A 20 -1.63 -7.80 -7.71
N LEU A 21 -2.02 -6.56 -8.04
CA LEU A 21 -3.06 -6.30 -9.04
C LEU A 21 -2.67 -6.86 -10.41
N ALA A 22 -1.43 -6.66 -10.86
CA ALA A 22 -0.94 -7.19 -12.12
C ALA A 22 -0.96 -8.72 -12.17
N ALA A 23 -0.57 -9.38 -11.08
CA ALA A 23 -0.63 -10.83 -10.96
C ALA A 23 -2.07 -11.35 -10.94
N GLY A 24 -2.98 -10.68 -10.22
CA GLY A 24 -4.40 -11.07 -10.11
C GLY A 24 -5.18 -10.88 -11.42
N LEU A 25 -4.82 -9.88 -12.22
CA LEU A 25 -5.47 -9.56 -13.50
C LEU A 25 -4.82 -10.23 -14.72
N ASP A 26 -3.69 -10.92 -14.54
CA ASP A 26 -2.87 -11.46 -15.63
C ASP A 26 -2.48 -10.40 -16.69
N LEU A 27 -2.09 -9.22 -16.22
CA LEU A 27 -1.72 -8.08 -17.06
C LEU A 27 -0.29 -7.62 -16.79
N ALA A 28 0.37 -7.06 -17.81
CA ALA A 28 1.68 -6.45 -17.63
C ALA A 28 1.60 -5.28 -16.63
N ILE A 29 2.59 -5.17 -15.74
CA ILE A 29 2.60 -4.16 -14.68
C ILE A 29 2.50 -2.72 -15.21
N GLY A 30 3.05 -2.45 -16.40
CA GLY A 30 2.92 -1.15 -17.06
C GLY A 30 1.48 -0.80 -17.44
N VAL A 31 0.69 -1.80 -17.87
CA VAL A 31 -0.73 -1.63 -18.21
C VAL A 31 -1.53 -1.32 -16.95
N VAL A 32 -1.33 -2.10 -15.89
CA VAL A 32 -2.02 -1.86 -14.62
C VAL A 32 -1.66 -0.50 -14.03
N ARG A 33 -0.41 -0.04 -14.15
CA ARG A 33 -0.03 1.31 -13.73
C ARG A 33 -0.83 2.40 -14.45
N VAL A 34 -1.07 2.27 -15.75
CA VAL A 34 -1.88 3.24 -16.50
C VAL A 34 -3.34 3.20 -16.02
N LEU A 35 -3.94 2.02 -15.91
CA LEU A 35 -5.32 1.87 -15.44
C LEU A 35 -5.50 2.41 -14.00
N VAL A 36 -4.53 2.17 -13.10
CA VAL A 36 -4.57 2.71 -11.74
C VAL A 36 -4.41 4.23 -11.74
N SER A 37 -3.57 4.80 -12.61
CA SER A 37 -3.48 6.25 -12.77
C SER A 37 -4.81 6.84 -13.21
N ASP A 38 -5.49 6.25 -14.19
CA ASP A 38 -6.80 6.70 -14.65
C ASP A 38 -7.85 6.68 -13.51
N LEU A 39 -7.84 5.64 -12.66
CA LEU A 39 -8.70 5.56 -11.48
C LEU A 39 -8.36 6.60 -10.41
N ALA A 40 -7.07 6.87 -10.22
CA ALA A 40 -6.61 7.85 -9.24
C ALA A 40 -6.97 9.27 -9.67
N GLU A 41 -6.82 9.58 -10.97
CA GLU A 41 -7.27 10.84 -11.57
C GLU A 41 -8.79 11.02 -11.47
N ALA A 42 -9.55 9.93 -11.55
CA ALA A 42 -10.99 9.93 -11.33
C ALA A 42 -11.39 9.93 -9.83
N GLU A 43 -10.43 10.00 -8.91
CA GLU A 43 -10.63 9.96 -7.44
C GLU A 43 -11.35 8.69 -6.94
N LEU A 44 -11.30 7.60 -7.69
CA LEU A 44 -11.94 6.33 -7.34
C LEU A 44 -11.03 5.41 -6.52
N VAL A 45 -9.72 5.65 -6.54
CA VAL A 45 -8.73 4.97 -5.70
C VAL A 45 -7.76 5.98 -5.13
N THR A 46 -7.19 5.66 -3.97
CA THR A 46 -6.06 6.42 -3.40
C THR A 46 -4.78 5.62 -3.58
N VAL A 47 -3.73 6.26 -4.08
CA VAL A 47 -2.40 5.66 -4.19
C VAL A 47 -1.54 6.16 -3.02
N THR A 48 -1.24 5.28 -2.09
CA THR A 48 -0.31 5.57 -0.98
C THR A 48 1.10 5.14 -1.38
N ARG A 49 2.09 5.97 -1.06
CA ARG A 49 3.49 5.52 -1.11
C ARG A 49 3.69 4.46 -0.04
N PRO A 50 4.46 3.39 -0.30
CA PRO A 50 4.88 2.49 0.76
C PRO A 50 5.44 3.31 1.92
N VAL A 51 4.96 3.04 3.14
CA VAL A 51 5.55 3.64 4.33
C VAL A 51 7.02 3.22 4.32
N PRO A 52 7.97 4.17 4.37
CA PRO A 52 9.37 3.82 4.53
C PRO A 52 9.49 2.85 5.72
N PRO A 53 10.41 1.87 5.68
CA PRO A 53 10.71 1.09 6.88
C PRO A 53 10.89 2.08 8.03
N ALA A 54 10.14 1.90 9.12
CA ALA A 54 10.32 2.76 10.27
C ALA A 54 11.79 2.71 10.65
N GLU A 55 12.45 3.86 10.73
CA GLU A 55 13.74 3.93 11.40
C GLU A 55 13.49 3.43 12.83
N LEU A 56 14.09 2.28 13.15
CA LEU A 56 14.00 1.74 14.49
C LEU A 56 14.59 2.80 15.43
N PRO A 57 13.87 3.17 16.52
CA PRO A 57 14.46 4.01 17.55
C PRO A 57 15.76 3.37 18.03
N ASP A 58 16.74 4.20 18.41
CA ASP A 58 17.98 3.70 18.99
C ASP A 58 17.69 2.73 20.15
N GLU A 59 18.51 1.69 20.28
CA GLU A 59 18.34 0.65 21.30
C GLU A 59 18.26 1.25 22.71
N SER A 60 18.96 2.36 22.97
CA SER A 60 18.90 3.09 24.24
C SER A 60 17.49 3.59 24.55
N VAL A 61 16.77 4.15 23.58
CA VAL A 61 15.40 4.63 23.75
C VAL A 61 14.47 3.46 24.07
N LEU A 62 14.63 2.34 23.37
CA LEU A 62 13.85 1.13 23.65
C LEU A 62 14.15 0.56 25.04
N ARG A 63 15.41 0.61 25.48
CA ARG A 63 15.82 0.21 26.83
C ARG A 63 15.18 1.10 27.89
N ASP A 64 15.24 2.41 27.72
CA ASP A 64 14.67 3.39 28.66
C ASP A 64 13.16 3.19 28.82
N VAL A 65 12.44 2.90 27.73
CA VAL A 65 11.00 2.58 27.77
C VAL A 65 10.74 1.28 28.52
N ILE A 66 11.51 0.22 28.26
CA ILE A 66 11.35 -1.07 28.95
C ILE A 66 11.61 -0.91 30.45
N GLU A 67 12.63 -0.15 30.83
CA GLU A 67 12.95 0.15 32.23
C GLU A 67 11.83 0.97 32.89
N GLY A 68 11.34 2.01 32.22
CA GLY A 68 10.22 2.83 32.71
C GLY A 68 8.92 2.05 32.90
N LEU A 69 8.57 1.15 31.97
CA LEU A 69 7.38 0.30 32.07
C LEU A 69 7.47 -0.73 33.20
N ARG A 70 8.68 -1.18 33.55
CA ARG A 70 8.92 -2.15 34.65
C ARG A 70 8.98 -1.48 36.02
N ALA A 71 9.11 -0.17 36.08
CA ALA A 71 9.16 0.61 37.31
C ALA A 71 7.77 1.05 37.82
N LEU A 72 6.70 0.65 37.14
CA LEU A 72 5.29 0.84 37.49
C LEU A 72 4.72 -0.44 38.13
#